data_AF-A0A3D0JYF3-F1
#
_entry.id   AF-A0A3D0JYF3-F1
#
_cell.length_a   1.000
_cell.length_b   1.000
_cell.length_c   1.000
_cell.angle_alpha   90.00
_cell.angle_beta   90.00
_cell.angle_gamma   90.00
#
_symmetry.space_group_name_H-M   'P 1'
#
loop_
_entity.id
_entity.type
_entity.pdbx_description
1 polymer ?
#
loop_
_entity_poly.entity_id
_entity_poly.type
_entity_poly.pdbx_seq_one_letter_code
_entity_poly.pdbx_strand_id
1 'polypeptide(L)'
;DRDAIIEVALLREDQLAVDDVGRMVVPPPRSLRVGLVSPDRRLIRRIMEGLSLQRLDVMTLQDYESIVSERRTGDWDVLVFDAVTPSRMPDAPSIFLGRTPPTDRVRAYGDSGGQVVLEGSGDHPLLRYVDVDPIYVARGSQVQPGADAEVVLEGSSGPLVMTFVDDGREHVYVTFDPIADSNWPYLRGMGVFLFNAVEYLGHHGDALTRSQLTPGAALVARLPSDATEMELVAPDGETFDLSDQNPARVAWGPVQLSGLHELRYVRAGRGEPVSWFESVRMPPQESDPQAAAEVVLGMQRVASTDAGALRYRPLWPWAVGMCLVILLIEWWIYNRKIGSW
;
A
#
# COMPACT_ATOMS: atom_id res chain seq x y z
N ASP A 1 9.35 -9.61 14.13
CA ASP A 1 10.09 -9.54 12.86
C ASP A 1 9.70 -10.60 11.83
N ARG A 2 8.55 -11.27 11.96
CA ARG A 2 8.11 -12.26 10.96
C ARG A 2 6.90 -11.74 10.22
N ASP A 3 6.89 -11.90 8.90
CA ASP A 3 5.69 -11.64 8.10
C ASP A 3 4.55 -12.54 8.58
N ALA A 4 3.34 -12.00 8.59
CA ALA A 4 2.11 -12.77 8.77
C ALA A 4 1.53 -13.11 7.40
N ILE A 5 1.20 -14.37 7.16
CA ILE A 5 0.56 -14.79 5.92
C ILE A 5 -0.93 -14.94 6.20
N ILE A 6 -1.76 -14.16 5.51
CA ILE A 6 -3.21 -14.33 5.51
C ILE A 6 -3.55 -15.22 4.31
N GLU A 7 -4.21 -16.34 4.58
CA GLU A 7 -4.69 -17.27 3.56
C GLU A 7 -6.21 -17.30 3.56
N VAL A 8 -6.79 -17.24 2.37
CA VAL A 8 -8.22 -17.45 2.11
C VAL A 8 -8.33 -18.58 1.10
N ALA A 9 -9.09 -19.62 1.44
CA ALA A 9 -9.27 -20.79 0.60
C ALA A 9 -10.76 -20.99 0.26
N LEU A 10 -11.04 -21.28 -1.00
CA LEU A 10 -12.29 -21.87 -1.44
C LEU A 10 -12.25 -23.37 -1.09
N LEU A 11 -13.27 -23.84 -0.37
CA LEU A 11 -13.35 -25.24 0.06
C LEU A 11 -14.10 -26.13 -0.95
N ARG A 12 -14.63 -25.53 -2.01
CA ARG A 12 -15.42 -26.23 -3.00
C ARG A 12 -14.49 -26.67 -4.13
N GLU A 13 -14.47 -27.96 -4.42
CA GLU A 13 -13.75 -28.47 -5.59
C GLU A 13 -14.32 -27.89 -6.89
N ASP A 14 -13.44 -27.36 -7.73
CA ASP A 14 -13.75 -26.94 -9.09
C ASP A 14 -12.69 -27.41 -10.10
N GLN A 15 -12.71 -26.83 -11.31
CA GLN A 15 -11.85 -27.25 -12.41
C GLN A 15 -10.42 -26.66 -12.34
N LEU A 16 -10.15 -25.71 -11.45
CA LEU A 16 -8.89 -24.98 -11.38
C LEU A 16 -8.37 -24.82 -9.93
N ALA A 17 -8.06 -25.93 -9.26
CA ALA A 17 -7.61 -25.95 -7.86
C ALA A 17 -6.40 -25.05 -7.49
N VAL A 18 -5.67 -24.51 -8.47
CA VAL A 18 -4.52 -23.61 -8.25
C VAL A 18 -4.96 -22.17 -7.90
N ASP A 19 -6.18 -21.75 -8.20
CA ASP A 19 -6.71 -20.42 -7.84
C ASP A 19 -7.61 -20.43 -6.59
N ASP A 20 -7.93 -21.61 -6.06
CA ASP A 20 -8.73 -21.80 -4.85
C ASP A 20 -8.12 -21.14 -3.60
N VAL A 21 -6.81 -20.86 -3.61
CA VAL A 21 -6.10 -20.30 -2.47
C VAL A 21 -5.53 -18.92 -2.79
N GLY A 22 -6.08 -17.89 -2.15
CA GLY A 22 -5.52 -16.54 -2.13
C GLY A 22 -4.62 -16.35 -0.91
N ARG A 23 -3.36 -15.97 -1.11
CA ARG A 23 -2.44 -15.61 -0.03
C ARG A 23 -2.10 -14.12 -0.09
N MET A 24 -1.86 -13.53 1.07
CA MET A 24 -1.37 -12.16 1.21
C MET A 24 -0.34 -12.12 2.33
N VAL A 25 0.82 -11.53 2.03
CA VAL A 25 1.88 -11.34 3.02
C VAL A 25 1.69 -9.97 3.67
N VAL A 26 1.53 -9.97 4.99
CA VAL A 26 1.44 -8.78 5.82
C VAL A 26 2.78 -8.62 6.55
N PRO A 27 3.53 -7.54 6.31
CA PRO A 27 4.79 -7.33 7.02
C PRO A 27 4.57 -7.26 8.53
N PRO A 28 5.58 -7.61 9.35
CA PRO A 28 5.53 -7.33 10.77
C PRO A 28 5.34 -5.82 10.99
N PRO A 29 4.57 -5.40 11.99
CA PRO A 29 4.52 -3.99 12.37
C PRO A 29 5.93 -3.53 12.74
N ARG A 30 6.53 -2.68 11.91
CA ARG A 30 7.86 -2.13 12.15
C ARG A 30 7.70 -0.81 12.86
N SER A 31 8.21 -0.74 14.09
CA SER A 31 8.36 0.52 14.80
C SER A 31 9.43 1.36 14.07
N LEU A 32 9.09 2.54 13.59
CA LEU A 32 9.99 3.39 12.79
C LEU A 32 10.95 4.19 13.67
N ARG A 33 12.17 4.44 13.18
CA ARG A 33 13.12 5.40 13.76
C ARG A 33 12.95 6.73 13.04
N VAL A 34 12.45 7.74 13.75
CA VAL A 34 12.12 9.05 13.16
C VAL A 34 13.03 10.13 13.73
N GLY A 35 13.61 10.94 12.86
CA GLY A 35 14.32 12.16 13.24
C GLY A 35 13.45 13.38 13.02
N LEU A 36 13.16 14.15 14.07
CA LEU A 36 12.45 15.42 13.99
C LEU A 36 13.45 16.57 14.08
N VAL A 37 13.61 17.31 12.98
CA VAL A 37 14.42 18.52 12.89
C VAL A 37 13.49 19.73 13.01
N SER A 38 13.49 20.39 14.16
CA SER A 38 12.53 21.46 14.49
C SER A 38 13.19 22.56 15.34
N PRO A 39 12.77 23.84 15.21
CA PRO A 39 13.19 24.92 16.09
C PRO A 39 12.47 24.90 17.46
N ASP A 40 12.33 23.72 18.08
CA ASP A 40 11.63 23.44 19.35
C ASP A 40 10.13 23.80 19.36
N ARG A 41 9.42 23.53 18.26
CA ARG A 41 7.96 23.70 18.22
C ARG A 41 7.24 22.53 18.88
N ARG A 42 6.55 22.83 19.98
CA ARG A 42 5.94 21.82 20.87
C ARG A 42 4.85 20.97 20.21
N LEU A 43 4.08 21.51 19.26
CA LEU A 43 2.91 20.81 18.75
C LEU A 43 3.30 19.60 17.88
N ILE A 44 4.16 19.81 16.88
CA ILE A 44 4.66 18.73 16.02
C ILE A 44 5.38 17.67 16.86
N ARG A 45 6.24 18.11 17.80
CA ARG A 45 6.90 17.22 18.76
C ARG A 45 5.91 16.33 19.51
N ARG A 46 4.85 16.90 20.10
CA ARG A 46 3.84 16.13 20.84
C ARG A 46 3.08 15.15 19.97
N ILE A 47 2.80 15.51 18.71
CA ILE A 47 2.15 14.59 17.76
C ILE A 47 3.08 13.41 17.48
N MET A 48 4.36 13.68 17.19
CA MET A 48 5.36 12.64 16.94
C MET A 48 5.59 11.74 18.17
N GLU A 49 5.62 12.31 19.38
CA GLU A 49 5.71 11.55 20.64
C GLU A 49 4.49 10.66 20.90
N GLY A 50 3.33 10.99 20.31
CA GLY A 50 2.12 10.18 20.39
C GLY A 50 2.10 9.01 19.40
N LEU A 51 3.02 8.96 18.45
CA LEU A 51 3.13 7.86 17.50
C LEU A 51 3.85 6.67 18.14
N SER A 52 3.49 5.44 17.72
CA SER A 52 4.13 4.20 18.20
C SER A 52 5.48 3.96 17.50
N LEU A 53 6.44 4.85 17.72
CA LEU A 53 7.77 4.83 17.11
C LEU A 53 8.76 3.97 17.90
N GLN A 54 9.78 3.44 17.24
CA GLN A 54 10.89 2.75 17.91
C GLN A 54 11.75 3.75 18.67
N ARG A 55 12.00 4.89 18.01
CA ARG A 55 12.85 5.97 18.48
C ARG A 55 12.41 7.26 17.80
N LEU A 56 12.33 8.31 18.60
CA LEU A 56 12.15 9.68 18.13
C LEU A 56 13.36 10.50 18.60
N ASP A 57 14.19 10.92 17.65
CA ASP A 57 15.31 11.83 17.92
C ASP A 57 14.90 13.25 17.54
N VAL A 58 14.85 14.14 18.53
CA VAL A 58 14.53 15.56 18.30
C VAL A 58 15.83 16.36 18.27
N MET A 59 16.06 17.10 17.20
CA MET A 59 17.32 17.82 16.99
C MET A 59 17.08 19.19 16.34
N THR A 60 18.04 20.09 16.51
CA THR A 60 18.05 21.35 15.77
C THR A 60 18.59 21.13 14.36
N LEU A 61 18.36 22.09 13.45
CA LEU A 61 18.96 22.04 12.12
C LEU A 61 20.50 21.97 12.19
N GLN A 62 21.11 22.69 13.13
CA GLN A 62 22.56 22.67 13.32
C GLN A 62 23.08 21.29 13.74
N ASP A 63 22.39 20.63 14.67
CA ASP A 63 22.76 19.28 15.11
C ASP A 63 22.61 18.28 13.95
N TYR A 64 21.51 18.37 13.19
CA TYR A 64 21.30 17.53 12.01
C TYR A 64 22.45 17.68 11.01
N GLU A 65 22.82 18.92 10.66
CA GLU A 65 23.91 19.18 9.71
C GLU A 65 25.26 18.65 10.19
N SER A 66 25.54 18.74 11.50
CA SER A 66 26.76 18.13 12.06
C SER A 66 26.78 16.61 11.91
N ILE A 67 25.68 15.91 12.21
CA ILE A 67 25.60 14.45 12.13
C ILE A 67 25.75 13.97 10.67
N VAL A 68 25.13 14.69 9.76
CA VAL A 68 25.13 14.40 8.33
C VAL A 68 26.49 14.70 7.69
N SER A 69 27.27 15.64 8.23
CA SER A 69 28.66 15.87 7.83
C SER A 69 29.60 14.71 8.22
N GLU A 70 29.28 14.01 9.32
CA GLU A 70 30.04 12.87 9.84
C GLU A 70 29.67 11.52 9.20
N ARG A 71 28.80 11.51 8.17
CA ARG A 71 28.29 10.30 7.46
C ARG A 71 27.63 9.25 8.35
N ARG A 72 26.89 9.66 9.40
CA ARG A 72 26.08 8.74 10.23
C ARG A 72 24.64 8.59 9.72
N THR A 73 24.45 8.56 8.40
CA THR A 73 23.14 8.79 7.77
C THR A 73 22.21 7.57 7.64
N GLY A 74 22.62 6.39 8.14
CA GLY A 74 21.78 5.18 8.14
C GLY A 74 20.83 5.02 9.35
N ASP A 75 20.67 6.05 10.18
CA ASP A 75 20.10 5.90 11.52
C ASP A 75 18.58 6.12 11.61
N TRP A 76 17.99 6.79 10.61
CA TRP A 76 16.56 7.10 10.56
C TRP A 76 15.87 6.49 9.35
N ASP A 77 14.66 5.98 9.57
CA ASP A 77 13.80 5.45 8.52
C ASP A 77 12.98 6.59 7.86
N VAL A 78 12.61 7.62 8.63
CA VAL A 78 11.93 8.85 8.14
C VAL A 78 12.50 10.08 8.85
N LEU A 79 12.70 11.18 8.10
CA LEU A 79 13.05 12.49 8.65
C LEU A 79 11.90 13.49 8.50
N VAL A 80 11.69 14.32 9.51
CA VAL A 80 10.66 15.36 9.51
C VAL A 80 11.32 16.71 9.73
N PHE A 81 11.22 17.59 8.75
CA PHE A 81 11.72 18.97 8.80
C PHE A 81 10.56 19.92 9.06
N ASP A 82 10.50 20.47 10.27
CA ASP A 82 9.45 21.39 10.72
C ASP A 82 9.93 22.84 10.59
N ALA A 83 9.42 23.53 9.57
CA ALA A 83 9.72 24.93 9.23
C ALA A 83 11.21 25.26 9.04
N VAL A 84 12.01 24.25 8.68
CA VAL A 84 13.44 24.34 8.38
C VAL A 84 13.75 23.63 7.06
N THR A 85 14.85 24.01 6.41
CA THR A 85 15.35 23.37 5.19
C THR A 85 16.79 22.95 5.41
N PRO A 86 17.17 21.67 5.15
CA PRO A 86 18.56 21.24 5.20
C PRO A 86 19.37 21.82 4.04
N SER A 87 20.68 21.90 4.19
CA SER A 87 21.60 22.36 3.13
C SER A 87 21.65 21.45 1.89
N ARG A 88 21.27 20.17 2.03
CA ARG A 88 21.17 19.19 0.94
C ARG A 88 20.00 18.24 1.17
N MET A 89 19.55 17.57 0.12
CA MET A 89 18.52 16.54 0.27
C MET A 89 19.00 15.41 1.20
N PRO A 90 18.15 14.96 2.13
CA PRO A 90 18.42 13.86 3.02
C PRO A 90 18.49 12.52 2.28
N ASP A 91 19.32 11.61 2.76
CA ASP A 91 19.47 10.24 2.31
C ASP A 91 18.48 9.26 2.99
N ALA A 92 17.34 9.79 3.44
CA ALA A 92 16.19 9.04 3.95
C ALA A 92 14.87 9.69 3.45
N PRO A 93 13.78 8.91 3.31
CA PRO A 93 12.44 9.45 3.06
C PRO A 93 12.12 10.58 4.04
N SER A 94 11.56 11.68 3.55
CA SER A 94 11.43 12.90 4.37
C SER A 94 10.14 13.67 4.17
N ILE A 95 9.68 14.30 5.25
CA ILE A 95 8.54 15.22 5.28
C ILE A 95 9.09 16.64 5.47
N PHE A 96 8.75 17.55 4.57
CA PHE A 96 9.06 18.97 4.67
C PHE A 96 7.80 19.78 4.96
N LEU A 97 7.78 20.49 6.08
CA LEU A 97 6.65 21.31 6.51
C LEU A 97 6.97 22.80 6.33
N GLY A 98 6.37 23.40 5.31
CA GLY A 98 6.32 24.84 5.08
C GLY A 98 7.58 25.50 4.54
N ARG A 99 8.71 24.79 4.46
CA ARG A 99 9.90 25.30 3.77
C ARG A 99 10.23 24.41 2.57
N THR A 100 10.58 25.07 1.47
CA THR A 100 10.92 24.39 0.21
C THR A 100 12.11 23.45 0.41
N PRO A 101 12.02 22.18 -0.01
CA PRO A 101 13.14 21.25 -0.01
C PRO A 101 14.26 21.72 -0.94
N PRO A 102 15.54 21.39 -0.67
CA PRO A 102 16.67 21.82 -1.49
C PRO A 102 16.85 20.93 -2.74
N THR A 103 15.86 20.91 -3.63
CA THR A 103 15.83 20.08 -4.86
C THR A 103 15.29 20.85 -6.06
N ASP A 104 15.72 20.48 -7.27
CA ASP A 104 15.19 21.00 -8.54
C ASP A 104 13.86 20.36 -8.95
N ARG A 105 13.45 19.28 -8.26
CA ARG A 105 12.18 18.57 -8.50
C ARG A 105 10.95 19.41 -8.14
N VAL A 106 11.15 20.39 -7.28
CA VAL A 106 10.10 21.25 -6.74
C VAL A 106 10.59 22.68 -6.81
N ARG A 107 9.96 23.52 -7.65
CA ARG A 107 10.39 24.91 -7.83
C ARG A 107 9.37 25.87 -7.24
N ALA A 108 9.72 26.48 -6.10
CA ALA A 108 8.98 27.61 -5.56
C ALA A 108 9.24 28.86 -6.42
N TYR A 109 8.17 29.56 -6.81
CA TYR A 109 8.24 30.75 -7.66
C TYR A 109 7.60 32.00 -7.05
N GLY A 110 6.97 31.87 -5.89
CA GLY A 110 6.34 32.98 -5.18
C GLY A 110 5.70 32.55 -3.88
N ASP A 111 4.98 33.49 -3.27
CA ASP A 111 4.14 33.25 -2.09
C ASP A 111 2.68 33.53 -2.43
N SER A 112 1.79 32.74 -1.83
CA SER A 112 0.35 32.87 -1.94
C SER A 112 -0.23 33.57 -0.71
N GLY A 113 -1.35 34.26 -0.92
CA GLY A 113 -2.19 34.78 0.17
C GLY A 113 -3.16 33.71 0.70
N GLY A 114 -4.22 34.18 1.35
CA GLY A 114 -5.28 33.33 1.87
C GLY A 114 -5.91 32.45 0.80
N GLN A 115 -5.93 31.13 1.03
CA GLN A 115 -6.47 30.14 0.11
C GLN A 115 -7.18 29.00 0.85
N VAL A 116 -8.12 28.38 0.13
CA VAL A 116 -8.88 27.22 0.59
C VAL A 116 -8.49 25.99 -0.20
N VAL A 117 -8.75 24.81 0.36
CA VAL A 117 -8.64 23.54 -0.37
C VAL A 117 -9.69 23.49 -1.48
N LEU A 118 -9.27 23.08 -2.68
CA LEU A 118 -10.16 22.83 -3.82
C LEU A 118 -10.39 21.34 -4.03
N GLU A 119 -9.32 20.55 -3.96
CA GLU A 119 -9.36 19.13 -4.25
C GLU A 119 -8.32 18.40 -3.39
N GLY A 120 -8.71 17.23 -2.87
CA GLY A 120 -7.81 16.30 -2.22
C GLY A 120 -7.94 14.93 -2.86
N SER A 121 -6.82 14.27 -3.12
CA SER A 121 -6.81 12.89 -3.60
C SER A 121 -7.29 11.95 -2.49
N GLY A 122 -8.60 11.71 -2.43
CA GLY A 122 -9.25 10.97 -1.35
C GLY A 122 -8.77 9.52 -1.19
N ASP A 123 -8.24 8.93 -2.27
CA ASP A 123 -7.67 7.59 -2.27
C ASP A 123 -6.18 7.57 -1.88
N HIS A 124 -5.50 8.72 -1.84
CA HIS A 124 -4.08 8.78 -1.51
C HIS A 124 -3.86 8.46 -0.01
N PRO A 125 -2.90 7.57 0.34
CA PRO A 125 -2.68 7.14 1.72
C PRO A 125 -2.46 8.28 2.73
N LEU A 126 -1.92 9.42 2.30
CA LEU A 126 -1.67 10.60 3.13
C LEU A 126 -2.95 11.24 3.66
N LEU A 127 -4.03 11.21 2.89
CA LEU A 127 -5.31 11.85 3.25
C LEU A 127 -6.32 10.89 3.87
N ARG A 128 -5.93 9.64 4.14
CA ARG A 128 -6.81 8.64 4.74
C ARG A 128 -7.32 9.11 6.10
N TYR A 129 -8.64 9.25 6.24
CA TYR A 129 -9.30 9.78 7.44
C TYR A 129 -8.94 11.24 7.80
N VAL A 130 -8.43 12.02 6.84
CA VAL A 130 -8.17 13.45 6.99
C VAL A 130 -9.30 14.21 6.33
N ASP A 131 -10.08 14.94 7.14
CA ASP A 131 -11.04 15.91 6.62
C ASP A 131 -10.27 17.19 6.20
N VAL A 132 -10.24 17.45 4.90
CA VAL A 132 -9.44 18.53 4.29
C VAL A 132 -10.27 19.78 3.99
N ASP A 133 -11.58 19.65 3.86
CA ASP A 133 -12.51 20.74 3.54
C ASP A 133 -12.39 21.96 4.48
N PRO A 134 -12.25 21.79 5.82
CA PRO A 134 -12.15 22.94 6.72
C PRO A 134 -10.77 23.61 6.73
N ILE A 135 -9.78 23.12 5.98
CA ILE A 135 -8.44 23.67 5.97
C ILE A 135 -8.42 25.01 5.23
N TYR A 136 -7.90 26.02 5.93
CA TYR A 136 -7.61 27.34 5.41
C TYR A 136 -6.14 27.66 5.62
N VAL A 137 -5.49 28.08 4.53
CA VAL A 137 -4.07 28.44 4.51
C VAL A 137 -3.97 29.94 4.29
N ALA A 138 -3.43 30.67 5.26
CA ALA A 138 -3.27 32.12 5.20
C ALA A 138 -2.10 32.54 4.31
N ARG A 139 -1.03 31.72 4.26
CA ARG A 139 0.15 31.93 3.42
C ARG A 139 0.81 30.59 3.12
N GLY A 140 1.30 30.42 1.90
CA GLY A 140 2.11 29.27 1.52
C GLY A 140 2.97 29.60 0.30
N SER A 141 3.99 28.80 0.02
CA SER A 141 4.78 28.93 -1.18
C SER A 141 3.99 28.47 -2.40
N GLN A 142 4.00 29.27 -3.46
CA GLN A 142 3.54 28.85 -4.77
C GLN A 142 4.63 28.04 -5.45
N VAL A 143 4.28 26.82 -5.85
CA VAL A 143 5.23 25.81 -6.26
C VAL A 143 4.79 25.21 -7.59
N GLN A 144 5.74 25.08 -8.51
CA GLN A 144 5.57 24.32 -9.73
C GLN A 144 6.06 22.88 -9.47
N PRO A 145 5.16 21.87 -9.48
CA PRO A 145 5.56 20.48 -9.36
C PRO A 145 6.36 20.04 -10.59
N GLY A 146 7.39 19.23 -10.38
CA GLY A 146 8.13 18.55 -11.45
C GLY A 146 7.33 17.40 -12.07
N ALA A 147 7.91 16.75 -13.09
CA ALA A 147 7.25 15.62 -13.77
C ALA A 147 7.02 14.39 -12.87
N ASP A 148 7.90 14.19 -11.88
CA ASP A 148 7.86 13.06 -10.95
C ASP A 148 7.25 13.46 -9.59
N ALA A 149 6.43 14.53 -9.57
CA ALA A 149 5.72 14.99 -8.38
C ALA A 149 4.22 14.78 -8.55
N GLU A 150 3.57 14.24 -7.52
CA GLU A 150 2.13 14.04 -7.47
C GLU A 150 1.52 15.05 -6.49
N VAL A 151 0.52 15.81 -6.95
CA VAL A 151 -0.20 16.74 -6.08
C VAL A 151 -1.29 15.98 -5.35
N VAL A 152 -1.21 15.99 -4.02
CA VAL A 152 -2.10 15.24 -3.13
C VAL A 152 -3.23 16.13 -2.63
N LEU A 153 -2.94 17.40 -2.39
CA LEU A 153 -3.89 18.41 -1.97
C LEU A 153 -3.68 19.67 -2.80
N GLU A 154 -4.70 20.08 -3.55
CA GLU A 154 -4.71 21.28 -4.38
C GLU A 154 -5.49 22.40 -3.68
N GLY A 155 -4.89 23.59 -3.63
CA GLY A 155 -5.51 24.81 -3.10
C GLY A 155 -5.86 25.80 -4.21
N SER A 156 -6.61 26.84 -3.87
CA SER A 156 -7.05 27.84 -4.84
C SER A 156 -5.92 28.69 -5.45
N SER A 157 -4.70 28.60 -4.92
CA SER A 157 -3.53 29.32 -5.44
C SER A 157 -2.36 28.39 -5.81
N GLY A 158 -2.62 27.08 -5.88
CA GLY A 158 -1.68 26.03 -6.27
C GLY A 158 -1.62 24.88 -5.26
N PRO A 159 -0.63 23.98 -5.42
CA PRO A 159 -0.50 22.80 -4.58
C PRO A 159 -0.24 23.13 -3.10
N LEU A 160 -0.95 22.45 -2.21
CA LEU A 160 -0.81 22.56 -0.75
C LEU A 160 0.00 21.41 -0.15
N VAL A 161 -0.19 20.20 -0.68
CA VAL A 161 0.55 18.99 -0.31
C VAL A 161 0.89 18.22 -1.58
N MET A 162 2.14 17.77 -1.68
CA MET A 162 2.60 16.95 -2.80
C MET A 162 3.58 15.88 -2.34
N THR A 163 3.69 14.80 -3.10
CA THR A 163 4.79 13.83 -3.02
C THR A 163 5.72 14.03 -4.20
N PHE A 164 6.99 13.68 -4.03
CA PHE A 164 7.96 13.65 -5.13
C PHE A 164 9.08 12.66 -4.84
N VAL A 165 9.73 12.19 -5.90
CA VAL A 165 10.89 11.30 -5.79
C VAL A 165 12.20 12.04 -6.09
N ASP A 166 13.17 11.92 -5.19
CA ASP A 166 14.53 12.45 -5.35
C ASP A 166 15.53 11.35 -4.99
N ASP A 167 16.52 11.10 -5.85
CA ASP A 167 17.50 10.00 -5.71
C ASP A 167 16.88 8.62 -5.37
N GLY A 168 15.71 8.32 -5.95
CA GLY A 168 14.98 7.06 -5.74
C GLY A 168 14.33 6.92 -4.36
N ARG A 169 14.18 8.02 -3.62
CA ARG A 169 13.50 8.10 -2.33
C ARG A 169 12.30 9.01 -2.43
N GLU A 170 11.25 8.66 -1.70
CA GLU A 170 10.03 9.43 -1.69
C GLU A 170 10.02 10.47 -0.58
N HIS A 171 9.46 11.63 -0.89
CA HIS A 171 9.36 12.76 0.01
C HIS A 171 7.95 13.33 -0.02
N VAL A 172 7.50 13.87 1.12
CA VAL A 172 6.25 14.63 1.24
C VAL A 172 6.60 16.09 1.46
N TYR A 173 5.97 16.99 0.73
CA TYR A 173 6.14 18.42 0.92
C TYR A 173 4.78 19.10 1.14
N VAL A 174 4.68 19.79 2.28
CA VAL A 174 3.59 20.70 2.61
C VAL A 174 4.06 22.12 2.33
N THR A 175 3.43 22.81 1.38
CA THR A 175 3.92 24.09 0.82
C THR A 175 3.73 25.29 1.74
N PHE A 176 3.09 25.11 2.89
CA PHE A 176 2.83 26.13 3.90
C PHE A 176 3.24 25.65 5.28
N ASP A 177 3.52 26.58 6.19
CA ASP A 177 3.77 26.24 7.59
C ASP A 177 2.44 25.92 8.27
N PRO A 178 2.18 24.65 8.67
CA PRO A 178 0.90 24.30 9.26
C PRO A 178 0.63 25.07 10.55
N ILE A 179 1.67 25.36 11.33
CA ILE A 179 1.54 26.00 12.64
C ILE A 179 1.33 27.51 12.53
N ALA A 180 2.12 28.17 11.69
CA ALA A 180 2.16 29.63 11.63
C ALA A 180 1.17 30.21 10.62
N ASP A 181 0.92 29.52 9.51
CA ASP A 181 0.24 30.07 8.35
C ASP A 181 -1.07 29.32 7.99
N SER A 182 -1.65 28.53 8.91
CA SER A 182 -2.93 27.84 8.66
C SER A 182 -3.79 27.65 9.91
N ASN A 183 -5.06 27.29 9.72
CA ASN A 183 -5.93 26.84 10.81
C ASN A 183 -5.81 25.33 11.12
N TRP A 184 -5.01 24.59 10.35
CA TRP A 184 -4.90 23.13 10.43
C TRP A 184 -4.54 22.57 11.82
N PRO A 185 -3.72 23.26 12.66
CA PRO A 185 -3.42 22.82 14.02
C PRO A 185 -4.62 22.69 14.94
N TYR A 186 -5.69 23.41 14.65
CA TYR A 186 -6.93 23.37 15.43
C TYR A 186 -7.90 22.30 14.93
N LEU A 187 -7.58 21.65 13.81
CA LEU A 187 -8.35 20.58 13.20
C LEU A 187 -7.75 19.22 13.58
N ARG A 188 -8.61 18.20 13.66
CA ARG A 188 -8.18 16.82 13.98
C ARG A 188 -7.28 16.22 12.88
N GLY A 189 -7.44 16.67 11.64
CA GLY A 189 -6.76 16.13 10.47
C GLY A 189 -5.23 16.25 10.50
N MET A 190 -4.65 17.24 11.18
CA MET A 190 -3.20 17.46 11.13
C MET A 190 -2.41 16.31 11.78
N GLY A 191 -2.87 15.81 12.94
CA GLY A 191 -2.22 14.68 13.61
C GLY A 191 -2.32 13.39 12.80
N VAL A 192 -3.49 13.16 12.19
CA VAL A 192 -3.75 12.00 11.33
C VAL A 192 -2.90 12.07 10.06
N PHE A 193 -2.80 13.25 9.44
CA PHE A 193 -1.96 13.46 8.27
C PHE A 193 -0.49 13.15 8.56
N LEU A 194 0.05 13.66 9.68
CA LEU A 194 1.45 13.39 10.04
C LEU A 194 1.70 11.91 10.35
N PHE A 195 0.74 11.23 10.99
CA PHE A 195 0.80 9.78 11.16
C PHE A 195 0.82 9.07 9.81
N ASN A 196 -0.13 9.37 8.93
CA ASN A 196 -0.21 8.78 7.59
C ASN A 196 1.06 9.04 6.78
N ALA A 197 1.65 10.24 6.88
CA ALA A 197 2.87 10.59 6.17
C ALA A 197 4.09 9.82 6.66
N VAL A 198 4.24 9.64 7.97
CA VAL A 198 5.31 8.82 8.55
C VAL A 198 5.13 7.35 8.15
N GLU A 199 3.91 6.82 8.23
CA GLU A 199 3.60 5.45 7.82
C GLU A 199 3.82 5.24 6.32
N TYR A 200 3.34 6.16 5.49
CA TYR A 200 3.49 6.14 4.03
C TYR A 200 4.97 6.08 3.63
N LEU A 201 5.79 6.98 4.16
CA LEU A 201 7.22 7.03 3.86
C LEU A 201 8.00 5.87 4.48
N GLY A 202 7.61 5.42 5.67
CA GLY A 202 8.24 4.29 6.36
C GLY A 202 8.00 2.95 5.64
N HIS A 203 6.86 2.78 4.98
CA HIS A 203 6.48 1.56 4.27
C HIS A 203 6.74 1.61 2.77
N HIS A 204 6.96 2.77 2.16
CA HIS A 204 7.23 2.87 0.72
C HIS A 204 8.57 2.30 0.27
N GLY A 205 9.53 2.17 1.19
CA GLY A 205 10.71 1.35 0.97
C GLY A 205 10.38 -0.13 0.67
N ASP A 206 9.25 -0.64 1.21
CA ASP A 206 8.76 -1.99 0.99
C ASP A 206 7.67 -2.07 -0.10
N ALA A 207 6.82 -1.04 -0.24
CA ALA A 207 5.65 -1.07 -1.12
C ALA A 207 5.98 -0.99 -2.62
N LEU A 208 7.07 -0.31 -3.01
CA LEU A 208 7.62 -0.39 -4.37
C LEU A 208 8.14 -1.80 -4.74
N THR A 209 8.19 -2.70 -3.75
CA THR A 209 8.55 -4.11 -3.90
C THR A 209 7.33 -5.04 -3.86
N ARG A 210 6.16 -4.53 -3.45
CA ARG A 210 4.93 -5.33 -3.21
C ARG A 210 3.76 -4.93 -4.10
N SER A 211 4.03 -4.54 -5.35
CA SER A 211 3.02 -4.67 -6.40
C SER A 211 2.59 -6.14 -6.44
N GLN A 212 1.29 -6.45 -6.34
CA GLN A 212 0.79 -7.82 -6.47
C GLN A 212 1.39 -8.44 -7.75
N LEU A 213 2.38 -9.30 -7.59
CA LEU A 213 3.09 -9.87 -8.72
C LEU A 213 2.14 -10.82 -9.43
N THR A 214 2.16 -10.80 -10.76
CA THR A 214 1.52 -11.82 -11.59
C THR A 214 2.60 -12.72 -12.18
N PRO A 215 2.26 -13.96 -12.55
CA PRO A 215 3.12 -14.77 -13.41
C PRO A 215 3.59 -13.96 -14.64
N GLY A 216 4.84 -14.16 -15.04
CA GLY A 216 5.54 -13.40 -16.07
C GLY A 216 6.33 -12.18 -15.56
N ALA A 217 6.02 -11.65 -14.37
CA ALA A 217 6.76 -10.55 -13.77
C ALA A 217 8.13 -10.99 -13.22
N ALA A 218 9.04 -10.04 -12.99
CA ALA A 218 10.26 -10.27 -12.24
C ALA A 218 10.05 -9.91 -10.77
N LEU A 219 10.39 -10.82 -9.86
CA LEU A 219 10.50 -10.55 -8.44
C LEU A 219 11.79 -9.76 -8.21
N VAL A 220 11.67 -8.55 -7.69
CA VAL A 220 12.81 -7.72 -7.30
C VAL A 220 12.74 -7.55 -5.81
N ALA A 221 13.86 -7.67 -5.10
CA ALA A 221 13.95 -7.53 -3.66
C ALA A 221 15.18 -6.68 -3.29
N ARG A 222 15.06 -5.86 -2.24
CA ARG A 222 16.19 -5.14 -1.64
C ARG A 222 16.49 -5.77 -0.29
N LEU A 223 17.61 -6.46 -0.19
CA LEU A 223 18.09 -7.06 1.04
C LEU A 223 19.10 -6.13 1.74
N PRO A 224 19.26 -6.29 3.07
CA PRO A 224 20.35 -5.65 3.81
C PRO A 224 21.71 -5.95 3.16
N SER A 225 22.63 -4.99 3.19
CA SER A 225 23.95 -5.12 2.54
C SER A 225 24.84 -6.21 3.15
N ASP A 226 24.50 -6.70 4.35
CA ASP A 226 25.17 -7.78 5.09
C ASP A 226 24.50 -9.14 4.88
N ALA A 227 23.56 -9.26 3.94
CA ALA A 227 22.93 -10.53 3.58
C ALA A 227 23.89 -11.43 2.78
N THR A 228 23.94 -12.71 3.17
CA THR A 228 24.71 -13.79 2.54
C THR A 228 23.83 -15.03 2.41
N GLU A 229 24.21 -16.01 1.58
CA GLU A 229 23.45 -17.26 1.37
C GLU A 229 21.99 -16.98 0.99
N MET A 230 21.81 -16.31 -0.15
CA MET A 230 20.50 -15.89 -0.65
C MET A 230 19.88 -17.01 -1.48
N GLU A 231 18.73 -17.53 -1.07
CA GLU A 231 18.01 -18.62 -1.74
C GLU A 231 16.54 -18.23 -1.93
N LEU A 232 15.99 -18.48 -3.13
CA LEU A 232 14.57 -18.33 -3.39
C LEU A 232 13.91 -19.71 -3.46
N VAL A 233 12.86 -19.94 -2.67
CA VAL A 233 12.03 -21.13 -2.69
C VAL A 233 10.71 -20.81 -3.40
N ALA A 234 10.43 -21.53 -4.49
CA ALA A 234 9.19 -21.41 -5.24
C ALA A 234 8.02 -22.16 -4.56
N PRO A 235 6.75 -21.89 -4.94
CA PRO A 235 5.57 -22.52 -4.33
C PRO A 235 5.52 -24.04 -4.43
N ASP A 236 6.21 -24.63 -5.42
CA ASP A 236 6.35 -26.08 -5.63
C ASP A 236 7.48 -26.71 -4.80
N GLY A 237 8.28 -25.89 -4.11
CA GLY A 237 9.42 -26.29 -3.31
C GLY A 237 10.75 -26.33 -4.06
N GLU A 238 10.80 -25.95 -5.34
CA GLU A 238 12.06 -25.78 -6.06
C GLU A 238 12.86 -24.61 -5.47
N THR A 239 14.19 -24.74 -5.37
CA THR A 239 15.05 -23.70 -4.82
C THR A 239 16.06 -23.17 -5.83
N PHE A 240 16.28 -21.85 -5.78
CA PHE A 240 17.17 -21.12 -6.67
C PHE A 240 18.19 -20.33 -5.85
N ASP A 241 19.48 -20.59 -6.08
CA ASP A 241 20.56 -19.84 -5.45
C ASP A 241 20.72 -18.46 -6.12
N LEU A 242 20.62 -17.41 -5.31
CA LEU A 242 20.76 -16.01 -5.71
C LEU A 242 21.98 -15.35 -5.08
N SER A 243 22.84 -16.11 -4.39
CA SER A 243 23.98 -15.60 -3.61
C SER A 243 25.01 -14.82 -4.42
N ASP A 244 25.07 -15.02 -5.74
CA ASP A 244 25.96 -14.29 -6.65
C ASP A 244 25.48 -12.85 -6.97
N GLN A 245 24.26 -12.49 -6.58
CA GLN A 245 23.69 -11.16 -6.84
C GLN A 245 24.08 -10.13 -5.77
N ASN A 246 23.90 -8.84 -6.09
CA ASN A 246 24.09 -7.77 -5.11
C ASN A 246 22.90 -7.71 -4.15
N PRO A 247 23.08 -7.82 -2.83
CA PRO A 247 21.99 -7.74 -1.86
C PRO A 247 21.14 -6.46 -1.98
N ALA A 248 21.76 -5.34 -2.36
CA ALA A 248 21.05 -4.07 -2.54
C ALA A 248 19.98 -4.12 -3.65
N ARG A 249 20.08 -5.08 -4.57
CA ARG A 249 19.08 -5.34 -5.62
C ARG A 249 19.21 -6.78 -6.13
N VAL A 250 18.41 -7.65 -5.54
CA VAL A 250 18.22 -9.04 -6.01
C VAL A 250 17.05 -9.06 -6.98
N ALA A 251 17.19 -9.75 -8.10
CA ALA A 251 16.13 -9.93 -9.08
C ALA A 251 16.06 -11.38 -9.56
N TRP A 252 14.85 -11.92 -9.65
CA TRP A 252 14.58 -13.25 -10.17
C TRP A 252 13.31 -13.25 -11.01
N GLY A 253 13.32 -13.95 -12.14
CA GLY A 253 12.16 -14.09 -13.00
C GLY A 253 12.54 -14.54 -14.41
N PRO A 254 11.55 -14.69 -15.31
CA PRO A 254 10.12 -14.42 -15.06
C PRO A 254 9.49 -15.46 -14.12
N VAL A 255 8.74 -15.00 -13.11
CA VAL A 255 8.01 -15.85 -12.17
C VAL A 255 6.97 -16.68 -12.93
N GLN A 256 6.98 -18.00 -12.82
CA GLN A 256 6.04 -18.85 -13.56
C GLN A 256 4.84 -19.30 -12.72
N LEU A 257 5.07 -19.59 -11.45
CA LEU A 257 4.06 -20.14 -10.57
C LEU A 257 3.33 -19.03 -9.81
N SER A 258 2.02 -19.19 -9.65
CA SER A 258 1.28 -18.42 -8.66
C SER A 258 1.44 -19.06 -7.27
N GLY A 259 1.37 -18.25 -6.23
CA GLY A 259 1.51 -18.69 -4.85
C GLY A 259 2.57 -17.92 -4.07
N LEU A 260 3.02 -18.51 -2.97
CA LEU A 260 3.95 -17.91 -2.03
C LEU A 260 5.39 -18.26 -2.42
N HIS A 261 6.21 -17.25 -2.70
CA HIS A 261 7.65 -17.40 -2.90
C HIS A 261 8.36 -16.96 -1.62
N GLU A 262 9.33 -17.73 -1.16
CA GLU A 262 10.10 -17.45 0.05
C GLU A 262 11.55 -17.14 -0.30
N LEU A 263 12.00 -15.92 -0.03
CA LEU A 263 13.39 -15.51 -0.14
C LEU A 263 14.07 -15.67 1.23
N ARG A 264 15.01 -16.60 1.33
CA ARG A 264 15.81 -16.89 2.52
C ARG A 264 17.19 -16.26 2.39
N TYR A 265 17.67 -15.64 3.46
CA TYR A 265 19.04 -15.13 3.53
C TYR A 265 19.57 -15.14 4.97
N VAL A 266 20.87 -15.22 5.14
CA VAL A 266 21.55 -15.13 6.44
C VAL A 266 22.14 -13.73 6.60
N ARG A 267 22.00 -13.11 7.77
CA ARG A 267 22.71 -11.85 8.09
C ARG A 267 24.03 -12.14 8.80
N ALA A 268 25.10 -11.44 8.38
CA ALA A 268 26.39 -11.52 9.03
C ALA A 268 26.27 -11.22 10.54
N GLY A 269 26.58 -12.21 11.38
CA GLY A 269 26.59 -12.09 12.84
C GLY A 269 25.33 -12.51 13.59
N ARG A 270 24.20 -12.78 12.92
CA ARG A 270 22.99 -13.35 13.57
C ARG A 270 22.90 -14.88 13.44
N GLY A 271 23.52 -15.48 12.42
CA GLY A 271 23.56 -16.94 12.20
C GLY A 271 22.21 -17.61 11.92
N GLU A 272 21.09 -16.95 12.18
CA GLU A 272 19.75 -17.43 11.86
C GLU A 272 19.32 -16.99 10.45
N PRO A 273 18.75 -17.90 9.64
CA PRO A 273 18.17 -17.55 8.35
C PRO A 273 16.92 -16.70 8.55
N VAL A 274 16.84 -15.61 7.81
CA VAL A 274 15.68 -14.71 7.73
C VAL A 274 14.91 -15.06 6.46
N SER A 275 13.61 -15.34 6.62
CA SER A 275 12.70 -15.59 5.51
C SER A 275 11.87 -14.34 5.23
N TRP A 276 11.80 -13.96 3.97
CA TRP A 276 10.89 -12.94 3.44
C TRP A 276 9.95 -13.60 2.44
N PHE A 277 8.65 -13.38 2.56
CA PHE A 277 7.66 -13.93 1.64
C PHE A 277 7.14 -12.88 0.66
N GLU A 278 6.91 -13.32 -0.58
CA GLU A 278 6.24 -12.55 -1.63
C GLU A 278 5.08 -13.38 -2.20
N SER A 279 3.94 -12.74 -2.47
CA SER A 279 2.76 -13.42 -3.00
C SER A 279 2.54 -13.06 -4.47
N VAL A 280 2.53 -14.08 -5.31
CA VAL A 280 2.22 -13.96 -6.74
C VAL A 280 0.80 -14.47 -6.97
N ARG A 281 -0.07 -13.62 -7.53
CA ARG A 281 -1.49 -13.95 -7.77
C ARG A 281 -1.72 -14.25 -9.24
N MET A 282 -2.56 -15.24 -9.50
CA MET A 282 -3.06 -15.46 -10.86
C MET A 282 -3.86 -14.26 -11.34
N PRO A 283 -3.70 -13.86 -12.62
CA PRO A 283 -4.49 -12.79 -13.20
C PRO A 283 -5.96 -13.22 -13.32
N PRO A 284 -6.94 -12.31 -13.15
CA PRO A 284 -8.36 -12.65 -13.23
C PRO A 284 -8.78 -13.34 -14.53
N GLN A 285 -8.08 -13.04 -15.63
CA GLN A 285 -8.35 -13.63 -16.94
C GLN A 285 -8.02 -15.13 -17.01
N GLU A 286 -7.06 -15.60 -16.22
CA GLU A 286 -6.68 -17.02 -16.14
C GLU A 286 -7.46 -17.80 -15.08
N SER A 287 -8.13 -17.07 -14.17
CA SER A 287 -8.98 -17.60 -13.09
C SER A 287 -10.45 -17.81 -13.52
N ASP A 288 -10.84 -17.44 -14.75
CA ASP A 288 -12.19 -17.72 -15.27
C ASP A 288 -12.19 -19.05 -16.05
N PRO A 289 -12.76 -20.14 -15.49
CA PRO A 289 -12.82 -21.44 -16.19
C PRO A 289 -13.88 -21.47 -17.30
N GLN A 290 -14.64 -20.39 -17.52
CA GLN A 290 -15.61 -20.35 -18.60
C GLN A 290 -14.93 -20.43 -19.97
N ALA A 291 -15.41 -21.34 -20.81
CA ALA A 291 -14.98 -21.40 -22.20
C ALA A 291 -15.29 -20.06 -22.89
N ALA A 292 -14.27 -19.44 -23.48
CA ALA A 292 -14.45 -18.24 -24.29
C ALA A 292 -15.48 -18.53 -25.40
N ALA A 293 -16.45 -17.63 -25.55
CA ALA A 293 -17.53 -17.77 -26.54
C ALA A 293 -16.99 -17.84 -27.98
N GLU A 294 -15.81 -17.27 -28.22
CA GLU A 294 -15.15 -17.22 -29.51
C GLU A 294 -13.63 -17.22 -29.32
N VAL A 295 -12.91 -18.09 -30.03
CA VAL A 295 -11.45 -18.07 -30.09
C VAL A 295 -11.03 -17.61 -31.48
N VAL A 296 -10.21 -16.56 -31.54
CA VAL A 296 -9.68 -16.02 -32.79
C VAL A 296 -8.30 -16.63 -33.05
N LEU A 297 -8.21 -17.51 -34.05
CA LEU A 297 -6.97 -18.10 -34.54
C LEU A 297 -6.59 -17.45 -35.87
N GLY A 298 -5.81 -16.38 -35.80
CA GLY A 298 -5.44 -15.59 -36.99
C GLY A 298 -6.67 -14.90 -37.60
N MET A 299 -7.11 -15.35 -38.79
CA MET A 299 -8.34 -14.86 -39.42
C MET A 299 -9.57 -15.75 -39.21
N GLN A 300 -9.40 -16.91 -38.55
CA GLN A 300 -10.52 -17.80 -38.25
C GLN A 300 -11.10 -17.51 -36.87
N ARG A 301 -12.42 -17.34 -36.85
CA ARG A 301 -13.23 -17.22 -35.64
C ARG A 301 -13.88 -18.56 -35.38
N VAL A 302 -13.49 -19.23 -34.32
CA VAL A 302 -14.07 -20.51 -33.90
C VAL A 302 -15.05 -20.22 -32.77
N ALA A 303 -16.34 -20.31 -33.05
CA ALA A 303 -17.39 -20.18 -32.06
C ALA A 303 -17.43 -21.42 -31.15
N SER A 304 -17.63 -21.22 -29.85
CA SER A 304 -17.78 -22.33 -28.91
C SER A 304 -19.00 -23.19 -29.28
N THR A 305 -18.88 -24.50 -29.12
CA THR A 305 -20.04 -25.41 -29.21
C THR A 305 -20.47 -25.70 -27.78
N ASP A 306 -21.65 -25.23 -27.39
CA ASP A 306 -22.27 -25.63 -26.13
C ASP A 306 -22.56 -27.14 -26.20
N ALA A 307 -21.60 -27.96 -25.79
CA ALA A 307 -21.85 -29.36 -25.48
C ALA A 307 -22.70 -29.38 -24.22
N GLY A 308 -24.02 -29.31 -24.43
CA GLY A 308 -25.07 -29.14 -23.43
C GLY A 308 -24.67 -29.59 -22.03
N ALA A 309 -24.24 -28.63 -21.21
CA ALA A 309 -24.17 -28.83 -19.78
C ALA A 309 -25.57 -29.27 -19.34
N LEU A 310 -25.68 -30.50 -18.82
CA LEU A 310 -26.90 -31.00 -18.18
C LEU A 310 -27.21 -30.07 -17.00
N ARG A 311 -27.93 -28.99 -17.31
CA ARG A 311 -28.37 -28.01 -16.33
C ARG A 311 -29.37 -28.73 -15.45
N TYR A 312 -28.89 -29.19 -14.29
CA TYR A 312 -29.72 -29.79 -13.24
C TYR A 312 -30.86 -28.81 -12.93
N ARG A 313 -32.04 -29.05 -13.50
CA ARG A 313 -33.24 -28.29 -13.16
C ARG A 313 -33.72 -28.85 -11.82
N PRO A 314 -33.72 -28.05 -10.73
CA PRO A 314 -34.21 -28.53 -9.45
C PRO A 314 -35.71 -28.77 -9.56
N LEU A 315 -36.12 -30.05 -9.63
CA LEU A 315 -37.53 -30.46 -9.68
C LEU A 315 -38.16 -30.51 -8.27
N TRP A 316 -37.34 -30.48 -7.21
CA TRP A 316 -37.80 -30.56 -5.83
C TRP A 316 -38.78 -29.43 -5.41
N PRO A 317 -38.70 -28.16 -5.89
CA PRO A 317 -39.66 -27.13 -5.53
C PRO A 317 -41.07 -27.48 -6.04
N TRP A 318 -41.15 -28.14 -7.20
CA TRP A 318 -42.42 -28.63 -7.77
C TRP A 318 -42.99 -29.80 -6.97
N ALA A 319 -42.13 -30.70 -6.48
CA ALA A 319 -42.55 -31.78 -5.59
C ALA A 319 -43.10 -31.25 -4.26
N VAL A 320 -42.43 -30.26 -3.64
CA VAL A 320 -42.92 -29.58 -2.43
C VAL A 320 -44.25 -28.86 -2.71
N GLY A 321 -44.36 -28.19 -3.85
CA GLY A 321 -45.61 -27.56 -4.29
C GLY A 321 -46.78 -28.54 -4.40
N MET A 322 -46.57 -29.73 -4.97
CA MET A 322 -47.60 -30.77 -5.03
C MET A 322 -48.00 -31.28 -3.64
N CYS A 323 -47.04 -31.53 -2.75
CA CYS A 323 -47.34 -31.94 -1.37
C CYS A 323 -48.19 -30.88 -0.63
N LEU A 324 -47.88 -29.59 -0.82
CA LEU A 324 -48.66 -28.50 -0.23
C LEU A 324 -50.11 -28.48 -0.75
N VAL A 325 -50.31 -28.69 -2.05
CA VAL A 325 -51.65 -28.76 -2.66
C VAL A 325 -52.45 -29.93 -2.09
N ILE A 326 -51.82 -31.11 -1.92
CA ILE A 326 -52.48 -32.28 -1.32
C ILE A 326 -52.91 -31.97 0.12
N LEU A 327 -52.05 -31.36 0.94
CA LEU A 327 -52.38 -30.97 2.31
C LEU A 327 -53.53 -29.95 2.36
N LEU A 328 -53.56 -28.99 1.45
CA LEU A 328 -54.67 -28.02 1.36
C LEU A 328 -55.99 -28.68 0.98
N ILE A 329 -55.96 -29.64 0.05
CA ILE A 329 -57.15 -30.43 -0.33
C ILE A 329 -57.62 -31.27 0.86
N GLU A 330 -56.71 -31.96 1.54
CA GLU A 330 -57.04 -32.78 2.71
C GLU A 330 -57.65 -31.93 3.83
N TRP A 331 -57.05 -30.78 4.14
CA TRP A 331 -57.57 -29.83 5.10
C TRP A 331 -58.97 -29.31 4.72
N TRP A 332 -59.18 -29.00 3.44
CA TRP A 332 -60.49 -28.55 2.95
C TRP A 332 -61.57 -29.65 3.08
N ILE A 333 -61.23 -30.90 2.77
CA ILE A 333 -62.14 -32.06 2.96
C ILE A 333 -62.45 -32.25 4.45
N TYR A 334 -61.44 -32.15 5.31
CA TYR A 334 -61.59 -32.30 6.76
C TYR A 334 -62.51 -31.23 7.34
N ASN A 335 -62.33 -29.96 6.96
CA ASN A 335 -63.22 -28.87 7.37
C ASN A 335 -64.66 -29.07 6.88
N ARG A 336 -64.86 -29.62 5.68
CA ARG A 336 -66.20 -29.94 5.18
C ARG A 336 -66.89 -31.06 5.96
N LYS A 337 -66.15 -32.03 6.51
CA LYS A 337 -66.70 -33.13 7.32
C LYS A 337 -67.10 -32.70 8.74
N ILE A 338 -66.55 -31.61 9.26
CA ILE A 338 -66.86 -31.12 10.62
C ILE A 338 -68.07 -30.17 10.62
N GLY A 339 -68.43 -29.59 9.48
CA GLY A 339 -69.60 -28.71 9.33
C GLY A 339 -70.96 -29.41 9.13
N SER A 340 -71.04 -30.74 9.20
CA SER A 340 -72.30 -31.49 9.15
C SER A 340 -72.61 -32.15 10.50
N TRP A 341 -73.03 -31.34 11.46
CA TRP A 341 -73.71 -31.75 12.69
C TRP A 341 -74.84 -30.78 12.98
#